data_AF-A0A6H9YQI2-F1
#
_entry.id   AF-A0A6H9YQI2-F1
#
_cell.length_a   1.000
_cell.length_b   1.000
_cell.length_c   1.000
_cell.angle_alpha   90.00
_cell.angle_beta   90.00
_cell.angle_gamma   90.00
#
_symmetry.space_group_name_H-M   'P 1'
#
loop_
_entity.id
_entity.type
_entity.pdbx_description
1 polymer ?
#
loop_
_entity_poly.entity_id
_entity_poly.type
_entity_poly.pdbx_seq_one_letter_code
_entity_poly.pdbx_strand_id
1 'polypeptide(L)'
;MTAGGPLPPGFDEAGVQVAARAILRKRAGEVARAWPALAASYGRDWPETFARWAAERPTNGSIRDAWDFARAHKESLDRNAALELALTETRFHYDGESPPRPRRMAVRRVPGGVAFQLNGRARVIGRR
;
A
#
# COMPACT_ATOMS: atom_id res chain seq x y z
N MET A 1 13.96 8.96 -5.97
CA MET A 1 14.15 9.25 -7.40
C MET A 1 14.03 10.76 -7.55
N THR A 2 14.94 11.35 -8.31
CA THR A 2 15.26 12.78 -8.36
C THR A 2 14.04 13.67 -8.56
N ALA A 3 14.00 14.77 -7.81
CA ALA A 3 12.94 15.76 -7.81
C ALA A 3 12.76 16.41 -9.20
N GLY A 4 11.93 15.82 -10.06
CA GLY A 4 11.30 16.44 -11.25
C GLY A 4 12.16 17.25 -12.22
N GLY A 5 13.49 17.21 -12.09
CA GLY A 5 14.39 18.10 -12.81
C GLY A 5 14.43 17.75 -14.30
N PRO A 6 14.70 18.74 -15.17
CA PRO A 6 14.86 18.49 -16.59
C PRO A 6 15.97 17.48 -16.82
N LEU A 7 15.75 16.58 -17.78
CA LEU A 7 16.73 15.59 -18.15
C LEU A 7 17.99 16.30 -18.71
N PRO A 8 19.21 15.95 -18.25
CA PRO A 8 20.41 16.57 -18.78
C PRO A 8 20.54 16.37 -20.29
N PRO A 9 21.11 17.35 -21.03
CA PRO A 9 21.35 17.21 -22.46
C PRO A 9 22.16 15.94 -22.79
N GLY A 10 21.79 15.27 -23.89
CA GLY A 10 22.47 14.06 -24.37
C GLY A 10 21.94 12.73 -23.84
N PHE A 11 20.96 12.74 -22.91
CA PHE A 11 20.26 11.52 -22.51
C PHE A 11 19.11 11.18 -23.46
N ASP A 12 18.88 9.89 -23.67
CA ASP A 12 17.68 9.38 -24.36
C ASP A 12 16.47 9.50 -23.45
N GLU A 13 15.67 10.55 -23.67
CA GLU A 13 14.45 10.80 -22.91
C GLU A 13 13.46 9.63 -22.99
N ALA A 14 13.29 9.04 -24.17
CA ALA A 14 12.36 7.93 -24.35
C ALA A 14 12.80 6.71 -23.54
N GLY A 15 14.09 6.36 -23.59
CA GLY A 15 14.68 5.29 -22.81
C GLY A 15 14.54 5.50 -21.30
N VAL A 16 14.76 6.72 -20.81
CA VAL A 16 14.58 7.06 -19.39
C VAL A 16 13.12 6.91 -18.97
N GLN A 17 12.17 7.38 -19.78
CA GLN A 17 10.74 7.22 -19.49
C GLN A 17 10.30 5.75 -19.47
N VAL A 18 10.83 4.92 -20.37
CA VAL A 18 10.59 3.47 -20.36
C VAL A 18 11.11 2.83 -19.08
N ALA A 19 12.35 3.17 -18.68
CA ALA A 19 12.95 2.65 -17.45
C ALA A 19 12.15 3.08 -16.19
N ALA A 20 11.74 4.34 -16.10
CA ALA A 20 10.92 4.85 -15.00
C ALA A 20 9.60 4.07 -14.88
N ARG A 21 8.89 3.85 -16.01
CA ARG A 21 7.66 3.06 -16.05
C ARG A 21 7.88 1.60 -15.64
N ALA A 22 9.00 0.99 -16.06
CA ALA A 22 9.34 -0.38 -15.68
C ALA A 22 9.57 -0.53 -14.18
N ILE A 23 10.26 0.44 -13.56
CA ILE A 23 10.50 0.45 -12.11
C ILE A 23 9.18 0.60 -11.34
N LEU A 24 8.29 1.50 -11.75
CA LEU A 24 6.99 1.66 -11.11
C LEU A 24 6.12 0.40 -11.23
N ARG A 25 6.14 -0.29 -12.38
CA ARG A 25 5.46 -1.58 -12.55
C ARG A 25 6.03 -2.66 -11.64
N LYS A 26 7.36 -2.72 -11.48
CA LYS A 26 8.00 -3.65 -10.53
C LYS A 26 7.53 -3.38 -9.10
N ARG A 27 7.52 -2.11 -8.67
CA ARG A 27 7.01 -1.70 -7.35
C ARG A 27 5.56 -2.13 -7.16
N ALA A 28 4.69 -1.92 -8.16
CA ALA A 28 3.30 -2.37 -8.10
C ALA A 28 3.17 -3.88 -7.91
N GLY A 29 4.04 -4.67 -8.56
CA GLY A 29 4.08 -6.13 -8.37
C GLY A 29 4.54 -6.55 -6.98
N GLU A 30 5.53 -5.87 -6.40
CA GLU A 30 5.98 -6.12 -5.02
C GLU A 30 4.90 -5.77 -3.99
N VAL A 31 4.18 -4.66 -4.21
CA VAL A 31 3.02 -4.28 -3.39
C VAL A 31 1.89 -5.29 -3.51
N ALA A 32 1.54 -5.75 -4.71
CA ALA A 32 0.50 -6.76 -4.90
C ALA A 32 0.80 -8.08 -4.19
N ARG A 33 2.07 -8.46 -4.09
CA ARG A 33 2.48 -9.65 -3.30
C ARG A 33 2.34 -9.42 -1.80
N ALA A 34 2.62 -8.21 -1.33
CA ALA A 34 2.53 -7.88 0.09
C ALA A 34 1.08 -7.63 0.56
N TRP A 35 0.23 -7.09 -0.32
CA TRP A 35 -1.15 -6.69 -0.06
C TRP A 35 -2.08 -7.18 -1.18
N PRO A 36 -2.34 -8.50 -1.25
CA PRO A 36 -3.07 -9.10 -2.35
C PRO A 36 -4.54 -8.67 -2.43
N ALA A 37 -5.21 -8.44 -1.30
CA ALA A 37 -6.61 -8.02 -1.33
C ALA A 37 -6.76 -6.58 -1.86
N LEU A 38 -5.84 -5.69 -1.45
CA LEU A 38 -5.73 -4.35 -1.99
C LEU A 38 -5.53 -4.36 -3.51
N ALA A 39 -4.54 -5.09 -4.02
CA ALA A 39 -4.29 -5.12 -5.46
C ALA A 39 -5.46 -5.75 -6.24
N ALA A 40 -6.09 -6.80 -5.69
CA ALA A 40 -7.25 -7.43 -6.30
C ALA A 40 -8.45 -6.47 -6.42
N SER A 41 -8.63 -5.53 -5.48
CA SER A 41 -9.73 -4.55 -5.53
C SER A 41 -9.67 -3.60 -6.72
N TYR A 42 -8.48 -3.37 -7.29
CA TYR A 42 -8.28 -2.59 -8.52
C TYR A 42 -8.17 -3.46 -9.79
N GLY A 43 -8.18 -4.79 -9.65
CA GLY A 43 -8.12 -5.72 -10.76
C GLY A 43 -6.97 -5.46 -11.73
N ARG A 44 -7.30 -5.35 -13.03
CA ARG A 44 -6.31 -5.13 -14.11
C ARG A 44 -5.70 -3.73 -14.08
N ASP A 45 -6.39 -2.76 -13.48
CA ASP A 45 -5.96 -1.36 -13.42
C ASP A 45 -4.95 -1.12 -12.28
N TRP A 46 -4.70 -2.14 -11.45
CA TRP A 46 -3.78 -2.06 -10.32
C TRP A 46 -2.40 -1.48 -10.68
N PRO A 47 -1.65 -2.02 -11.68
CA PRO A 47 -0.30 -1.53 -11.94
C PRO A 47 -0.27 -0.07 -12.37
N GLU A 48 -1.26 0.38 -13.14
CA GLU A 48 -1.34 1.77 -13.60
C GLU A 48 -1.76 2.71 -12.47
N THR A 49 -2.77 2.33 -11.70
CA THR A 49 -3.29 3.13 -10.59
C THR A 49 -2.22 3.33 -9.52
N PHE A 50 -1.52 2.26 -9.15
CA PHE A 50 -0.40 2.35 -8.22
C PHE A 50 0.75 3.17 -8.79
N ALA A 51 1.14 2.95 -10.06
CA ALA A 51 2.24 3.68 -10.67
C ALA A 51 1.98 5.20 -10.71
N ARG A 52 0.76 5.62 -11.02
CA ARG A 52 0.36 7.03 -11.02
C ARG A 52 0.49 7.65 -9.63
N TRP A 53 0.03 6.94 -8.60
CA TRP A 53 0.20 7.38 -7.22
C TRP A 53 1.69 7.41 -6.80
N ALA A 54 2.47 6.41 -7.19
CA ALA A 54 3.86 6.27 -6.76
C ALA A 54 4.87 7.14 -7.52
N ALA A 55 4.51 7.69 -8.70
CA ALA A 55 5.42 8.39 -9.61
C ALA A 55 6.18 9.55 -8.95
N GLU A 56 5.51 10.29 -8.07
CA GLU A 56 6.06 11.49 -7.42
C GLU A 56 6.54 11.21 -5.99
N ARG A 57 6.57 9.93 -5.58
CA ARG A 57 6.80 9.54 -4.19
C ARG A 57 8.07 8.68 -4.07
N PRO A 58 8.96 8.96 -3.11
CA PRO A 58 10.05 8.04 -2.80
C PRO A 58 9.48 6.67 -2.41
N THR A 59 10.24 5.61 -2.68
CA THR A 59 9.85 4.26 -2.23
C THR A 59 10.19 4.11 -0.75
N ASN A 60 9.21 3.67 0.04
CA ASN A 60 9.38 3.32 1.44
C ASN A 60 9.40 1.79 1.65
N GLY A 61 9.39 1.02 0.56
CA GLY A 61 9.25 -0.44 0.55
C GLY A 61 7.78 -0.88 0.45
N SER A 62 7.55 -2.07 -0.10
CA SER A 62 6.22 -2.52 -0.53
C SER A 62 5.15 -2.49 0.58
N ILE A 63 5.49 -2.87 1.81
CA ILE A 63 4.53 -2.86 2.93
C ILE A 63 4.07 -1.43 3.26
N ARG A 64 5.00 -0.47 3.32
CA ARG A 64 4.69 0.94 3.65
C ARG A 64 3.98 1.62 2.50
N ASP A 65 4.48 1.46 1.28
CA ASP A 65 3.86 1.99 0.07
C ASP A 65 2.40 1.53 -0.07
N ALA A 66 2.12 0.24 0.19
CA ALA A 66 0.77 -0.29 0.15
C ALA A 66 -0.16 0.32 1.21
N TRP A 67 0.34 0.49 2.44
CA TRP A 67 -0.44 1.06 3.53
C TRP A 67 -0.77 2.53 3.26
N ASP A 68 0.22 3.30 2.80
CA ASP A 68 0.03 4.71 2.46
C ASP A 68 -0.93 4.87 1.26
N PHE A 69 -0.80 4.01 0.25
CA PHE A 69 -1.74 3.96 -0.87
C PHE A 69 -3.16 3.64 -0.39
N ALA A 70 -3.33 2.61 0.44
CA ALA A 70 -4.64 2.20 0.96
C ALA A 70 -5.29 3.29 1.82
N ARG A 71 -4.52 4.04 2.61
CA ARG A 71 -5.03 5.20 3.37
C ARG A 71 -5.46 6.34 2.45
N ALA A 72 -4.68 6.64 1.42
CA ALA A 72 -4.99 7.70 0.46
C ALA A 72 -6.26 7.41 -0.36
N HIS A 73 -6.63 6.13 -0.52
CA HIS A 73 -7.77 5.68 -1.32
C HIS A 73 -8.84 4.98 -0.49
N LYS A 74 -8.92 5.28 0.82
CA LYS A 74 -9.76 4.53 1.76
C LYS A 74 -11.24 4.46 1.35
N GLU A 75 -11.76 5.53 0.76
CA GLU A 75 -13.16 5.63 0.33
C GLU A 75 -13.48 4.80 -0.91
N SER A 76 -12.47 4.42 -1.71
CA SER A 76 -12.65 3.60 -2.92
C SER A 76 -12.28 2.13 -2.70
N LEU A 77 -11.87 1.74 -1.48
CA LEU A 77 -11.52 0.35 -1.20
C LEU A 77 -12.77 -0.53 -1.17
N ASP A 78 -12.67 -1.68 -1.83
CA ASP A 78 -13.66 -2.73 -1.64
C ASP A 78 -13.61 -3.30 -0.21
N ARG A 79 -14.55 -4.21 0.08
CA ARG A 79 -14.66 -4.82 1.41
C ARG A 79 -13.40 -5.57 1.84
N ASN A 80 -12.74 -6.28 0.93
CA ASN A 80 -11.60 -7.13 1.25
C ASN A 80 -10.33 -6.28 1.46
N ALA A 81 -10.11 -5.28 0.62
CA ALA A 81 -9.04 -4.30 0.77
C ALA A 81 -9.21 -3.47 2.06
N ALA A 82 -10.43 -3.05 2.37
CA ALA A 82 -10.73 -2.35 3.63
C ALA A 82 -10.49 -3.24 4.85
N LEU A 83 -10.82 -4.54 4.77
CA LEU A 83 -10.54 -5.51 5.84
C LEU A 83 -9.03 -5.76 6.01
N GLU A 84 -8.28 -5.93 4.92
CA GLU A 84 -6.83 -6.09 4.93
C GLU A 84 -6.15 -4.89 5.60
N LEU A 85 -6.52 -3.67 5.21
CA LEU A 85 -6.06 -2.43 5.85
C LEU A 85 -6.40 -2.42 7.34
N ALA A 86 -7.65 -2.69 7.71
CA ALA A 86 -8.07 -2.61 9.09
C ALA A 86 -7.38 -3.67 9.99
N LEU A 87 -7.13 -4.88 9.47
CA LEU A 87 -6.38 -5.91 10.17
C LEU A 87 -4.92 -5.50 10.37
N THR A 88 -4.30 -4.92 9.35
CA THR A 88 -2.93 -4.41 9.43
C THR A 88 -2.81 -3.26 10.44
N GLU A 89 -3.74 -2.30 10.43
CA GLU A 89 -3.79 -1.19 11.39
C GLU A 89 -4.08 -1.64 12.84
N THR A 90 -4.78 -2.76 12.99
CA THR A 90 -4.99 -3.40 14.30
C THR A 90 -3.70 -4.04 14.80
N ARG A 91 -2.92 -4.65 13.89
CA ARG A 91 -1.69 -5.38 14.23
C ARG A 91 -0.48 -4.51 14.49
N PHE A 92 -0.40 -3.39 13.79
CA PHE A 92 0.78 -2.55 13.73
C PHE A 92 0.43 -1.08 13.95
N HIS A 93 1.36 -0.34 14.54
CA HIS A 93 1.37 1.11 14.57
C HIS A 93 2.27 1.60 13.43
N TYR A 94 1.72 2.48 12.59
CA TYR A 94 2.46 3.12 11.51
C TYR A 94 1.99 4.57 11.37
N ASP A 95 2.94 5.49 11.55
CA ASP A 95 2.76 6.95 11.54
C ASP A 95 2.93 7.58 10.13
N GLY A 96 3.38 6.80 9.15
CA GLY A 96 3.66 7.30 7.79
C GLY A 96 5.13 7.58 7.53
N GLU A 97 5.99 7.53 8.56
CA GLU A 97 7.40 7.89 8.45
C GLU A 97 8.30 6.75 8.95
N SER A 98 8.05 6.28 10.16
CA SER A 98 8.85 5.24 10.83
C SER A 98 8.46 3.82 10.38
N PRO A 99 9.36 2.83 10.44
CA PRO A 99 9.00 1.44 10.20
C PRO A 99 7.82 0.99 11.08
N PRO A 100 6.84 0.24 10.55
CA PRO A 100 5.69 -0.23 11.32
C PRO A 100 6.12 -1.05 12.54
N ARG A 101 5.56 -0.73 13.71
CA ARG A 101 5.86 -1.41 14.98
C ARG A 101 4.68 -2.29 15.42
N PRO A 102 4.89 -3.52 15.89
CA PRO A 102 3.81 -4.36 16.39
C PRO A 102 3.07 -3.68 17.55
N ARG A 103 1.74 -3.79 17.59
CA ARG A 103 0.94 -3.36 18.74
C ARG A 103 0.86 -4.49 19.77
N ARG A 104 0.92 -4.13 21.06
CA ARG A 104 0.73 -5.10 22.15
C ARG A 104 -0.76 -5.45 22.33
N MET A 105 -1.63 -4.47 22.17
CA MET A 105 -3.08 -4.64 22.25
C MET A 105 -3.80 -3.61 21.38
N ALA A 106 -4.88 -4.00 20.70
CA ALA A 106 -5.74 -3.11 19.92
C ALA A 106 -7.13 -3.72 19.72
N VAL A 107 -8.15 -2.88 19.60
CA VAL A 107 -9.51 -3.26 19.20
C VAL A 107 -9.99 -2.26 18.15
N ARG A 108 -10.55 -2.74 17.04
CA ARG A 108 -11.05 -1.89 15.94
C ARG A 108 -12.27 -2.53 15.27
N ARG A 109 -13.24 -1.69 14.89
CA ARG A 109 -14.35 -2.11 14.03
C ARG A 109 -13.83 -2.39 12.62
N VAL A 110 -14.23 -3.53 12.06
CA VAL A 110 -13.86 -3.95 10.70
C VAL A 110 -15.12 -4.33 9.92
N PRO A 111 -15.11 -4.33 8.58
CA PRO A 111 -16.25 -4.81 7.82
C PRO A 111 -16.67 -6.22 8.27
N GLY A 112 -17.91 -6.37 8.73
CA GLY A 112 -18.46 -7.65 9.22
C GLY A 112 -18.18 -7.99 10.68
N GLY A 113 -17.51 -7.14 11.48
CA GLY A 113 -17.27 -7.45 12.89
C GLY A 113 -16.31 -6.53 13.64
N VAL A 114 -15.62 -7.10 14.63
CA VAL A 114 -14.58 -6.43 15.42
C VAL A 114 -13.30 -7.23 15.33
N ALA A 115 -12.20 -6.57 14.95
CA ALA A 115 -10.87 -7.12 15.05
C ALA A 115 -10.25 -6.71 16.39
N PHE A 116 -9.55 -7.63 17.04
CA PHE A 116 -8.74 -7.33 18.20
C PHE A 116 -7.41 -8.06 18.13
N GLN A 117 -6.39 -7.45 18.72
CA GLN A 117 -5.07 -8.03 18.92
C GLN A 117 -4.73 -8.01 20.41
N LEU A 118 -4.16 -9.10 20.90
CA LEU A 118 -3.58 -9.22 22.24
C LEU A 118 -2.28 -10.01 22.14
N ASN A 119 -1.16 -9.43 22.61
CA ASN A 119 0.18 -10.04 22.64
C ASN A 119 0.55 -10.72 21.31
N GLY A 120 0.40 -10.01 20.19
CA GLY A 120 0.75 -10.50 18.85
C GLY A 120 -0.29 -11.39 18.17
N ARG A 121 -1.29 -11.91 18.90
CA ARG A 121 -2.38 -12.71 18.30
C ARG A 121 -3.54 -11.81 17.88
N ALA A 122 -3.87 -11.81 16.60
CA ALA A 122 -5.02 -11.09 16.05
C ALA A 122 -6.18 -12.05 15.74
N ARG A 123 -7.40 -11.66 16.11
CA ARG A 123 -8.64 -12.40 15.84
C ARG A 123 -9.73 -11.44 15.35
N VAL A 124 -10.63 -11.94 14.51
CA VAL A 124 -11.85 -11.22 14.09
C VAL A 124 -13.05 -11.98 14.65
N ILE A 125 -13.94 -11.28 15.33
CA ILE A 125 -15.24 -11.80 15.76
C ILE A 125 -16.30 -11.15 14.88
N GLY A 126 -17.03 -11.97 14.12
CA GLY A 126 -18.16 -11.51 13.32
C GLY A 126 -19.39 -11.22 14.17
N ARG A 127 -20.21 -10.25 13.75
CA ARG A 127 -21.62 -10.20 14.17
C ARG A 127 -22.40 -11.07 13.19
N ARG A 128 -23.13 -12.06 13.70
CA ARG A 128 -24.13 -12.83 12.93
C ARG A 128 -25.14 -11.88 12.29
#